data_AF-A0A7C5CQA2-F1
#
_entry.id   AF-A0A7C5CQA2-F1
#
_cell.length_a   1.000
_cell.length_b   1.000
_cell.length_c   1.000
_cell.angle_alpha   90.00
_cell.angle_beta   90.00
_cell.angle_gamma   90.00
#
_symmetry.space_group_name_H-M   'P 1'
#
loop_
_entity.id
_entity.type
_entity.pdbx_description
1 polymer ?
#
loop_
_entity_poly.entity_id
_entity_poly.type
_entity_poly.pdbx_seq_one_letter_code
_entity_poly.pdbx_strand_id
1 'polypeptide(L)'
;HSAMELTAIVIAGTSGLKIAAALIAPQRKTRGRALLDNSKIAVKLIYGAALMFILAAFIEAFWSSLATIPVIIKYMVGLSFWGLVISYFIFAGRHHYAA
;
A
#
# COMPACT_ATOMS: atom_id res chain seq x y z
N HIS A 1 -12.63 -8.59 -1.90
CA HIS A 1 -11.71 -7.47 -1.71
C HIS A 1 -10.65 -7.47 -2.79
N SER A 2 -10.39 -6.29 -3.35
CA SER A 2 -9.47 -6.09 -4.47
C SER A 2 -8.00 -6.22 -4.02
N ALA A 3 -7.11 -6.52 -4.97
CA ALA A 3 -5.66 -6.50 -4.76
C ALA A 3 -5.21 -5.19 -4.09
N MET A 4 -5.76 -4.07 -4.57
CA MET A 4 -5.42 -2.73 -4.10
C MET A 4 -5.78 -2.53 -2.63
N GLU A 5 -6.97 -2.94 -2.21
CA GLU A 5 -7.43 -2.79 -0.82
C GLU A 5 -6.56 -3.62 0.13
N LEU A 6 -6.33 -4.89 -0.21
CA LEU A 6 -5.59 -5.80 0.66
C LEU A 6 -4.14 -5.36 0.83
N THR A 7 -3.51 -4.94 -0.28
CA THR A 7 -2.15 -4.39 -0.22
C THR A 7 -2.10 -3.05 0.52
N ALA A 8 -3.08 -2.17 0.34
CA ALA A 8 -3.15 -0.90 1.07
C ALA A 8 -3.27 -1.12 2.60
N ILE A 9 -4.08 -2.09 3.04
CA ILE A 9 -4.20 -2.47 4.45
C ILE A 9 -2.85 -2.93 5.00
N VAL A 10 -2.12 -3.79 4.27
CA VAL A 10 -0.80 -4.27 4.70
C VAL A 10 0.20 -3.11 4.80
N ILE A 11 0.19 -2.18 3.84
CA ILE A 11 1.08 -1.00 3.87
C ILE A 11 0.72 -0.08 5.06
N ALA A 12 -0.57 0.18 5.29
CA ALA A 12 -1.01 0.99 6.42
C ALA A 12 -0.64 0.34 7.77
N GLY A 13 -0.85 -0.98 7.90
CA GLY A 13 -0.49 -1.74 9.08
C GLY A 13 1.01 -1.74 9.35
N THR A 14 1.83 -2.02 8.34
CA THR A 14 3.30 -1.98 8.47
C THR A 14 3.84 -0.58 8.77
N SER A 15 3.20 0.47 8.24
CA SER A 15 3.50 1.87 8.58
C SER A 15 3.23 2.17 10.05
N GLY A 16 2.09 1.72 10.59
CA GLY A 16 1.78 1.84 12.01
C GLY A 16 2.78 1.09 12.89
N LEU A 17 3.14 -0.13 12.51
CA LEU A 17 4.17 -0.93 13.20
C LEU A 17 5.55 -0.24 13.18
N LYS A 18 5.91 0.46 12.10
CA LYS A 18 7.16 1.24 12.02
C LYS A 18 7.23 2.36 13.05
N ILE A 19 6.11 3.07 13.28
CA ILE A 19 6.01 4.11 14.30
C ILE A 19 6.02 3.48 15.70
N ALA A 20 5.25 2.40 15.90
CA ALA A 20 5.19 1.68 17.18
C ALA A 20 6.56 1.12 17.60
N ALA A 21 7.33 0.57 16.65
CA ALA A 21 8.67 0.07 16.90
C ALA A 21 9.61 1.17 17.41
N ALA A 22 9.42 2.43 16.99
CA ALA A 22 10.20 3.56 17.47
C ALA A 22 9.91 3.93 18.94
N LEU A 23 8.72 3.62 19.44
CA LEU A 23 8.35 3.79 20.85
C LEU A 23 8.95 2.70 21.74
N ILE A 24 8.91 1.45 21.25
CA ILE A 24 9.37 0.26 21.98
C ILE A 24 10.91 0.22 22.04
N ALA A 25 11.58 0.45 20.90
CA ALA A 25 13.04 0.33 20.77
C ALA A 25 13.64 1.57 20.07
N PRO A 26 13.72 2.73 20.75
CA PRO A 26 14.24 3.98 20.19
C PRO A 26 15.77 4.00 19.98
N GLN A 27 16.48 2.93 20.35
CA GLN A 27 17.94 2.80 20.25
C GLN A 27 18.65 3.95 20.98
N ARG A 28 19.63 4.61 20.36
CA ARG A 28 20.39 5.74 20.93
C ARG A 28 19.69 7.10 20.82
N LYS A 29 18.44 7.15 20.35
CA LYS A 29 17.69 8.41 20.15
C LYS A 29 16.71 8.63 21.30
N THR A 30 16.37 9.89 21.57
CA THR A 30 15.22 10.19 22.43
C THR A 30 13.94 9.66 21.76
N ARG A 31 12.95 9.24 22.54
CA ARG A 31 11.69 8.68 22.02
C ARG A 31 11.04 9.60 20.99
N GLY A 32 10.99 10.92 21.26
CA GLY A 32 10.44 11.89 20.32
C GLY A 32 11.20 11.97 19.00
N ARG A 33 12.54 11.90 19.02
CA ARG A 33 13.36 11.93 17.81
C ARG A 33 13.23 10.63 17.01
N ALA A 34 13.24 9.49 17.70
CA ALA A 34 13.00 8.18 17.08
C ALA A 34 11.63 8.12 16.41
N LEU A 35 10.60 8.67 17.08
CA LEU A 35 9.24 8.75 16.54
C LEU A 35 9.21 9.62 15.27
N LEU A 36 9.78 10.83 15.32
CA LEU A 36 9.79 11.74 14.18
C LEU A 36 10.46 11.12 12.94
N ASP A 37 11.59 10.46 13.13
CA ASP A 37 12.34 9.84 12.03
C ASP A 37 11.57 8.67 11.40
N ASN A 38 10.96 7.81 12.22
CA ASN A 38 10.15 6.69 11.72
C ASN A 38 8.83 7.17 11.10
N SER A 39 8.19 8.20 11.67
CA SER A 39 6.97 8.80 11.13
C SER A 39 7.19 9.40 9.74
N LYS A 40 8.34 10.00 9.45
CA LYS A 40 8.65 10.49 8.09
C LYS A 40 8.62 9.37 7.04
N ILE A 41 9.06 8.16 7.40
CA ILE A 41 9.03 6.99 6.52
C ILE A 41 7.60 6.44 6.43
N ALA A 42 6.94 6.29 7.58
CA ALA A 42 5.57 5.78 7.66
C ALA A 42 4.58 6.66 6.90
N VAL A 43 4.70 7.98 6.97
CA VAL A 43 3.84 8.92 6.24
C VAL A 43 3.97 8.75 4.72
N LYS A 44 5.20 8.53 4.20
CA LYS A 44 5.40 8.25 2.77
C LYS A 44 4.70 6.97 2.33
N LEU A 45 4.74 5.93 3.17
CA LEU A 45 4.05 4.67 2.92
C LEU A 45 2.52 4.85 2.99
N ILE A 46 2.02 5.61 3.97
CA ILE A 46 0.59 5.94 4.13
C ILE A 46 0.05 6.69 2.92
N TYR A 47 0.81 7.63 2.33
CA TYR A 47 0.39 8.28 1.08
C TYR A 47 0.18 7.28 -0.06
N GLY A 48 1.06 6.26 -0.15
CA GLY A 48 0.87 5.15 -1.09
C GLY A 48 -0.41 4.35 -0.79
N ALA A 49 -0.63 3.96 0.47
CA ALA A 49 -1.84 3.24 0.87
C ALA A 49 -3.13 4.05 0.60
N ALA A 50 -3.13 5.35 0.89
CA ALA A 50 -4.25 6.23 0.63
C ALA A 50 -4.58 6.32 -0.86
N LEU A 51 -3.56 6.47 -1.72
CA LEU A 51 -3.74 6.45 -3.17
C LEU A 51 -4.31 5.10 -3.65
N MET A 52 -3.83 3.99 -3.10
CA MET A 52 -4.36 2.66 -3.43
C MET A 52 -5.83 2.51 -3.04
N PHE A 53 -6.25 3.02 -1.88
CA PHE A 53 -7.66 3.03 -1.49
C PHE A 53 -8.53 3.92 -2.36
N ILE A 54 -8.05 5.11 -2.75
CA ILE A 54 -8.78 5.99 -3.67
C ILE A 54 -9.02 5.30 -5.01
N LEU A 55 -7.98 4.65 -5.56
CA LEU A 55 -8.10 3.88 -6.78
C LEU A 55 -9.04 2.67 -6.61
N ALA A 56 -8.95 1.97 -5.49
CA ALA A 56 -9.83 0.84 -5.18
C ALA A 56 -11.30 1.29 -5.11
N ALA A 57 -11.59 2.37 -4.39
CA ALA A 57 -12.93 2.94 -4.26
C ALA A 57 -13.49 3.40 -5.61
N PHE A 58 -12.65 3.98 -6.48
CA PHE A 58 -13.06 4.34 -7.83
C PHE A 58 -13.40 3.10 -8.67
N ILE A 59 -12.54 2.08 -8.66
CA ILE A 59 -12.80 0.82 -9.37
C ILE A 59 -14.08 0.18 -8.83
N GLU A 60 -14.30 0.17 -7.53
CA GLU A 60 -15.50 -0.41 -6.94
C GLU A 60 -16.76 0.37 -7.32
N ALA A 61 -16.75 1.70 -7.18
CA ALA A 61 -17.88 2.56 -7.49
C ALA A 61 -18.30 2.48 -8.98
N PHE A 62 -17.33 2.48 -9.89
CA PHE A 62 -17.59 2.55 -11.34
C PHE A 62 -17.56 1.22 -12.07
N TRP A 63 -16.82 0.21 -11.61
CA TRP A 63 -16.73 -1.10 -12.28
C TRP A 63 -17.54 -2.18 -11.58
N SER A 64 -17.46 -2.27 -10.25
CA SER A 64 -18.16 -3.33 -9.50
C SER A 64 -19.68 -3.19 -9.61
N SER A 65 -20.15 -1.94 -9.55
CA SER A 65 -21.57 -1.55 -9.65
C SER A 65 -22.22 -1.86 -10.99
N LEU A 66 -21.45 -2.12 -12.06
CA LEU A 66 -22.01 -2.52 -13.35
C LEU A 66 -22.50 -3.97 -13.28
N ALA A 67 -23.81 -4.16 -13.12
CA ALA A 67 -24.48 -5.45 -13.07
C ALA A 67 -24.51 -6.18 -14.43
N THR A 68 -24.31 -5.45 -15.53
CA THR A 68 -24.41 -5.95 -16.90
C THR A 68 -23.15 -6.68 -17.38
N ILE A 69 -22.04 -6.63 -16.63
CA ILE A 69 -20.76 -7.23 -17.05
C ILE A 69 -20.68 -8.70 -16.62
N PRO A 70 -20.40 -9.64 -17.55
CA PRO A 70 -20.16 -11.05 -17.24
C PRO A 70 -19.10 -11.24 -16.16
N VAL A 71 -19.37 -12.14 -15.21
CA VAL A 71 -18.50 -12.41 -14.04
C VAL A 71 -17.06 -12.78 -14.43
N ILE A 72 -16.89 -13.51 -15.54
CA ILE A 72 -15.56 -13.90 -16.04
C ILE A 72 -14.67 -12.69 -16.35
N ILE A 73 -15.25 -11.61 -16.88
CA ILE A 73 -14.54 -10.38 -17.22
C ILE A 73 -14.14 -9.65 -15.93
N LYS A 74 -15.01 -9.65 -14.92
CA LYS A 74 -14.69 -9.08 -13.60
C LYS A 74 -13.48 -9.79 -12.96
N TYR A 75 -13.40 -11.12 -13.07
CA TYR A 75 -12.24 -11.87 -12.57
C TYR A 75 -10.96 -11.60 -13.36
N MET A 76 -11.03 -11.51 -14.70
CA MET A 76 -9.84 -11.21 -15.50
C MET A 76 -9.25 -9.84 -15.19
N VAL A 77 -10.11 -8.84 -14.98
CA VAL A 77 -9.69 -7.50 -14.57
C VAL A 77 -9.11 -7.52 -13.14
N GLY A 78 -9.72 -8.27 -12.22
CA GLY A 78 -9.15 -8.46 -10.89
C GLY A 78 -7.75 -9.10 -10.93
N LEU A 79 -7.57 -10.11 -11.79
CA LEU A 79 -6.28 -10.80 -11.96
C LEU A 79 -5.22 -9.90 -12.58
N SER A 80 -5.59 -9.04 -13.54
CA SER A 80 -4.66 -8.09 -14.13
C SER A 80 -4.20 -7.04 -13.11
N PHE A 81 -5.11 -6.53 -12.24
CA PHE A 81 -4.72 -5.64 -11.14
C PHE A 81 -3.76 -6.31 -10.16
N TRP A 82 -3.97 -7.59 -9.83
CA TRP A 82 -3.00 -8.36 -9.06
C TRP A 82 -1.64 -8.44 -9.75
N GLY A 83 -1.61 -8.75 -11.05
CA GLY A 83 -0.37 -8.77 -11.84
C GLY A 83 0.34 -7.41 -11.86
N LEU A 84 -0.40 -6.31 -11.98
CA LEU A 84 0.14 -4.96 -11.93
C LEU A 84 0.74 -4.62 -10.57
N VAL A 85 0.04 -4.89 -9.47
CA VAL A 85 0.54 -4.62 -8.11
C VAL A 85 1.79 -5.46 -7.83
N ILE A 86 1.75 -6.76 -8.14
CA ILE A 86 2.89 -7.67 -7.93
C ILE A 86 4.09 -7.23 -8.79
N SER A 87 3.87 -6.94 -10.07
CA SER A 87 4.95 -6.46 -10.94
C SER A 87 5.51 -5.13 -10.43
N TYR A 88 4.68 -4.18 -10.03
CA TYR A 88 5.16 -2.93 -9.46
C TYR A 88 6.10 -3.18 -8.27
N PHE A 89 5.73 -4.01 -7.30
CA PHE A 89 6.61 -4.30 -6.16
C PHE A 89 7.86 -5.13 -6.51
N ILE A 90 7.81 -5.96 -7.56
CA ILE A 90 8.98 -6.72 -8.04
C ILE A 90 9.95 -5.82 -8.80
N PHE A 91 9.46 -4.91 -9.64
CA PHE A 91 10.27 -4.12 -10.57
C PHE A 91 10.66 -2.74 -10.01
N ALA A 92 9.77 -2.08 -9.27
CA ALA A 92 10.03 -0.75 -8.73
C ALA A 92 11.04 -0.80 -7.56
N GLY A 93 11.92 0.19 -7.49
CA GLY A 93 12.93 0.31 -6.41
C GLY A 93 14.24 -0.43 -6.66
N ARG A 94 14.32 -1.31 -7.68
CA ARG A 94 15.55 -2.06 -7.99
C ARG A 94 16.73 -1.23 -8.52
N HIS A 95 16.48 0.03 -8.90
CA HIS A 95 17.52 0.94 -9.41
C HIS A 95 18.14 1.90 -8.37
N HIS A 96 17.78 1.82 -7.08
CA HIS A 96 18.33 2.70 -6.05
C HIS A 96 19.58 2.14 -5.32
N TYR A 97 20.18 1.04 -5.83
CA TYR A 97 21.42 0.45 -5.31
C TYR A 97 22.58 0.49 -6.33
N ALA A 98 22.60 1.50 -7.19
CA ALA A 98 23.74 1.80 -8.05
C ALA A 98 24.01 3.31 -8.07
N ALA A 99 24.51 3.84 -6.96
CA ALA A 99 25.20 5.14 -6.87
C ALA A 99 26.07 5.16 -5.62
#